data_AF-A0A120HNA2-F1
#
_entry.id   AF-A0A120HNA2-F1
#
_cell.length_a   1.000
_cell.length_b   1.000
_cell.length_c   1.000
_cell.angle_alpha   90.00
_cell.angle_beta   90.00
_cell.angle_gamma   90.00
#
_symmetry.space_group_name_H-M   'P 1'
#
loop_
_entity.id
_entity.type
_entity.pdbx_description
1 polymer ?
#
loop_
_entity_poly.entity_id
_entity_poly.type
_entity_poly.pdbx_seq_one_letter_code
_entity_poly.pdbx_strand_id
1 'polypeptide(L)' 'MAYKMVAERDNEKYSFARESRLLIVAKAKVWASEGWRVVITDQDGKAYAPPEFEQPSAA' A
#
# COMPACT_ATOMS: atom_id res chain seq x y z
N MET A 1 -4.45 -7.34 11.70
CA MET A 1 -4.24 -6.00 11.12
C MET A 1 -4.65 -6.07 9.67
N ALA A 2 -5.60 -5.24 9.20
CA ALA A 2 -6.26 -5.52 7.92
C ALA A 2 -5.37 -5.27 6.69
N TYR A 3 -4.56 -4.21 6.70
CA TYR A 3 -3.66 -3.90 5.59
C TYR A 3 -2.30 -3.41 6.09
N LYS A 4 -1.24 -3.83 5.40
CA LYS A 4 0.13 -3.38 5.62
C LYS A 4 0.63 -2.68 4.37
N MET A 5 1.35 -1.57 4.54
CA MET A 5 2.09 -0.90 3.48
C MET A 5 3.57 -1.01 3.80
N VAL A 6 4.38 -1.35 2.80
CA VAL A 6 5.84 -1.25 2.84
C VAL A 6 6.25 -0.28 1.76
N ALA A 7 7.12 0.67 2.09
CA ALA A 7 7.69 1.61 1.15
C ALA A 7 9.22 1.61 1.25
N GLU A 8 9.87 1.51 0.11
CA GLU A 8 11.32 1.41 -0.02
C GLU A 8 11.84 2.47 -0.99
N ARG A 9 12.94 3.14 -0.62
CA ARG A 9 13.67 4.07 -1.47
C ARG A 9 15.14 4.08 -1.03
N ASP A 10 16.05 3.91 -1.99
CA ASP A 10 17.49 3.83 -1.74
C ASP A 10 17.83 2.79 -0.65
N ASN A 11 18.20 3.23 0.55
CA ASN A 11 18.51 2.37 1.70
C ASN A 11 17.50 2.51 2.86
N GLU A 12 16.37 3.18 2.60
CA GLU A 12 15.31 3.42 3.58
C GLU A 12 14.13 2.48 3.35
N LYS A 13 13.57 1.98 4.45
CA LYS A 13 12.38 1.13 4.45
C LYS A 13 11.45 1.51 5.58
N TYR A 14 10.20 1.83 5.23
CA TYR A 14 9.15 2.13 6.19
C TYR A 14 7.99 1.15 6.06
N SER A 15 7.37 0.81 7.19
CA SER A 15 6.17 -0.03 7.21
C SER A 15 5.05 0.61 8.02
N PHE A 16 3.83 0.54 7.50
CA PHE A 16 2.62 1.04 8.15
C PHE A 16 1.55 -0.03 8.15
N ALA A 17 0.74 -0.08 9.20
CA ALA A 17 -0.45 -0.93 9.26
C ALA A 17 -1.70 -0.07 9.52
N ARG A 18 -2.79 -0.37 8.84
CA ARG A 18 -4.11 0.29 9.01
C ARG A 18 -5.23 -0.72 8.79
N GLU A 19 -6.36 -0.47 9.45
CA GLU A 19 -7.59 -1.23 9.20
C GLU A 19 -8.37 -0.69 8.00
N SER A 20 -8.26 0.61 7.73
CA SER A 20 -8.96 1.25 6.62
C SER A 20 -8.24 1.07 5.29
N ARG A 21 -8.94 0.45 4.32
CA ARG A 21 -8.53 0.32 2.92
C ARG A 21 -8.28 1.69 2.25
N LEU A 22 -9.14 2.66 2.53
CA LEU A 22 -9.04 4.00 1.95
C LEU A 22 -7.81 4.76 2.45
N LEU A 23 -7.52 4.66 3.76
CA LEU A 23 -6.37 5.38 4.33
C LEU A 23 -5.04 4.76 3.91
N ILE A 24 -4.96 3.43 3.83
CA ILE A 24 -3.72 2.76 3.43
C ILE A 24 -3.39 3.07 1.95
N VAL A 25 -4.38 3.06 1.06
CA VAL A 25 -4.17 3.35 -0.37
C VAL A 25 -3.87 4.82 -0.63
N ALA A 26 -4.53 5.74 0.08
CA ALA A 26 -4.26 7.18 -0.03
C ALA A 26 -2.80 7.48 0.35
N LYS A 27 -2.32 6.93 1.46
CA LYS A 27 -0.91 7.10 1.86
C LYS A 27 0.06 6.47 0.85
N ALA A 28 -0.27 5.28 0.37
CA ALA A 28 0.57 4.58 -0.60
C ALA A 28 0.74 5.36 -1.90
N LYS A 29 -0.31 6.02 -2.39
CA LYS A 29 -0.26 6.90 -3.55
C LYS A 29 0.64 8.11 -3.35
N VAL A 30 0.54 8.79 -2.21
CA VAL A 30 1.38 9.95 -1.90
C VAL A 30 2.86 9.57 -2.00
N TRP A 31 3.24 8.45 -1.38
CA TRP A 31 4.62 7.99 -1.37
C TRP A 31 5.08 7.50 -2.74
N ALA A 32 4.22 6.81 -3.49
CA ALA A 32 4.52 6.43 -4.87
C ALA A 32 4.79 7.66 -5.75
N SER A 33 4.00 8.74 -5.60
CA SER A 33 4.22 10.01 -6.29
C SER A 33 5.51 10.72 -5.89
N GLU A 34 6.01 10.47 -4.67
CA GLU A 34 7.31 10.95 -4.18
C GLU A 34 8.49 10.07 -4.63
N GLY A 35 8.24 9.05 -5.45
CA GLY A 35 9.27 8.16 -6.01
C GLY A 35 9.60 6.95 -5.14
N TRP A 36 8.81 6.65 -4.12
CA TRP A 36 8.99 5.44 -3.32
C TRP A 36 8.43 4.20 -4.04
N ARG A 37 9.12 3.07 -3.91
CA ARG A 37 8.55 1.77 -4.27
C ARG A 37 7.62 1.32 -3.15
N VAL A 38 6.32 1.32 -3.42
CA VAL A 38 5.29 1.02 -2.42
C VAL A 38 4.56 -0.28 -2.74
N VAL A 39 4.37 -1.13 -1.74
CA VAL A 39 3.57 -2.36 -1.80
C VAL A 39 2.55 -2.36 -0.66
N ILE A 40 1.29 -2.65 -0.97
CA ILE A 40 0.24 -2.90 0.02
C ILE A 40 0.01 -4.41 0.10
N THR A 41 -0.11 -4.95 1.31
CA THR A 41 -0.45 -6.33 1.59
C THR A 41 -1.77 -6.40 2.34
N ASP A 42 -2.70 -7.23 1.91
CA ASP A 42 -3.95 -7.50 2.63
C ASP A 42 -3.81 -8.60 3.69
N GLN A 43 -4.93 -9.05 4.25
CA GLN A 43 -4.98 -10.07 5.29
C GLN A 43 -4.59 -11.46 4.78
N ASP A 44 -4.82 -11.71 3.50
CA ASP A 44 -4.49 -12.97 2.82
C ASP A 44 -3.01 -13.00 2.37
N GLY A 45 -2.25 -11.94 2.66
CA GLY A 45 -0.86 -11.81 2.26
C GLY A 45 -0.69 -11.42 0.80
N LYS A 46 -1.77 -11.08 0.08
CA LYS A 46 -1.70 -10.69 -1.32
C LYS A 46 -1.14 -9.27 -1.44
N ALA A 47 -0.17 -9.12 -2.33
CA ALA A 47 0.53 -7.87 -2.58
C ALA A 47 -0.10 -7.12 -3.76
N TYR A 48 -0.15 -5.79 -3.65
CA TYR A 48 -0.73 -4.90 -4.64
C TYR A 48 0.12 -3.65 -4.79
N ALA A 49 0.27 -3.17 -6.03
CA ALA A 49 0.64 -1.79 -6.26
C ALA A 49 -0.52 -0.86 -5.88
N PRO A 50 -0.26 0.42 -5.50
CA PRO A 50 -1.32 1.36 -5.13
C PRO A 50 -2.49 1.48 -6.14
N PRO A 51 -2.27 1.56 -7.48
CA PRO A 51 -3.38 1.66 -8.43
C PRO A 51 -4.15 0.35 -8.61
N GLU A 52 -3.52 -0.80 -8.43
CA GLU A 52 -4.19 -2.11 -8.46
C GLU A 52 -5.09 -2.29 -7.24
N PHE A 53 -4.61 -1.83 -6.08
CA PHE A 53 -5.32 -1.93 -4.82
C PHE A 53 -6.56 -1.02 -4.75
N GLU A 54 -6.59 0.07 -5.54
CA GLU A 54 -7.74 0.98 -5.60
C GLU A 54 -8.89 0.43 -6.44
N GLN A 55 -8.61 -0.46 -7.39
CA GLN A 55 -9.65 -0.98 -8.28
C GLN A 55 -10.74 -1.67 -7.44
N PRO A 56 -12.03 -1.33 -7.67
CA PRO A 56 -13.12 -2.07 -7.06
C PRO A 56 -13.03 -3.51 -7.58
N SER A 57 -13.10 -4.49 -6.68
CA SER A 57 -13.30 -5.88 -7.07
C SER A 57 -14.59 -5.91 -7.90
N ALA A 58 -14.51 -6.20 -9.19
CA ALA A 58 -15.72 -6.41 -9.99
C ALA A 58 -16.53 -7.54 -9.32
N ALA A 59 -17.76 -7.22 -8.92
CA ALA A 59 -18.70 -8.15 -8.32
C ALA A 59 -19.33 -9.07 -9.37
#